data_AF-A0AAW5MTV4-F1
#
_entry.id   AF-A0AAW5MTV4-F1
#
_cell.length_a   1.000
_cell.length_b   1.000
_cell.length_c   1.000
_cell.angle_alpha   90.00
_cell.angle_beta   90.00
_cell.angle_gamma   90.00
#
_symmetry.space_group_name_H-M   'P 1'
#
loop_
_entity.id
_entity.type
_entity.pdbx_description
1 polymer ?
#
loop_
_entity_poly.entity_id
_entity_poly.type
_entity_poly.pdbx_seq_one_letter_code
_entity_poly.pdbx_strand_id
1 'polypeptide(L)'
;EGVSWPAIETIRRQIGARSESTVKSAIAELAKEGWLTKEERKVGGRNVSNIYRLNVEKLEAAAAAARESYKPKRKISPAKND
;
A
#
# COMPACT_ATOMS: atom_id res chain seq x y z
N GLU A 1 5.82 0.64 -14.87
CA GLU A 1 5.94 -0.71 -14.28
C GLU A 1 5.92 -0.58 -12.76
N GLY A 2 4.83 -0.97 -12.08
CA GLY A 2 4.61 -0.73 -10.63
C GLY A 2 5.50 -1.57 -9.71
N VAL A 3 6.80 -1.62 -10.01
CA VAL A 3 7.83 -2.41 -9.34
C VAL A 3 8.69 -1.45 -8.51
N SER A 4 8.87 -1.77 -7.23
CA SER A 4 9.66 -0.94 -6.30
C SER A 4 10.62 -1.84 -5.51
N TRP A 5 11.87 -1.44 -5.37
CA TRP A 5 12.90 -2.21 -4.67
C TRP A 5 13.58 -1.51 -3.47
N PRO A 6 12.85 -0.76 -2.62
CA PRO A 6 13.42 -0.17 -1.42
C PRO A 6 13.87 -1.25 -0.43
N ALA A 7 14.90 -0.94 0.35
CA ALA A 7 15.25 -1.77 1.51
C ALA A 7 14.18 -1.63 2.60
N ILE A 8 14.06 -2.63 3.47
CA ILE A 8 13.13 -2.59 4.61
C ILE A 8 13.42 -1.38 5.50
N GLU A 9 14.70 -1.04 5.70
CA GLU A 9 15.09 0.15 6.44
C GLU A 9 14.59 1.45 5.77
N THR A 10 14.64 1.54 4.44
CA THR A 10 14.13 2.69 3.69
C THR A 10 12.64 2.86 3.90
N ILE A 11 11.86 1.77 3.79
CA ILE A 11 10.41 1.77 4.04
C ILE A 11 10.14 2.21 5.48
N ARG A 12 10.87 1.65 6.45
CA ARG A 12 10.76 2.01 7.87
C ARG A 12 10.90 3.51 8.09
N ARG A 13 11.93 4.12 7.51
CA ARG A 13 12.20 5.56 7.62
C ARG A 13 11.09 6.40 6.97
N GLN A 14 10.58 5.97 5.82
CA GLN A 14 9.53 6.69 5.10
C GLN A 14 8.17 6.68 5.82
N ILE A 15 7.77 5.54 6.39
CA ILE A 15 6.50 5.42 7.10
C ILE A 15 6.60 5.79 8.59
N GLY A 16 7.80 6.11 9.08
CA GLY A 16 8.06 6.41 10.48
C GLY A 16 7.87 5.23 11.43
N ALA A 17 8.06 3.99 10.96
CA ALA A 17 7.83 2.80 11.76
C ALA A 17 8.90 2.62 12.87
N ARG A 18 8.43 2.14 14.04
CA ARG A 18 9.26 1.94 15.24
C ARG A 18 10.36 0.90 15.06
N SER A 19 10.12 -0.13 14.25
CA SER A 19 11.07 -1.23 14.03
C SER A 19 10.96 -1.82 12.62
N GLU A 20 12.04 -2.44 12.14
CA GLU A 20 12.03 -3.20 10.88
C GLU A 20 11.10 -4.42 10.94
N SER A 21 10.92 -5.01 12.13
CA SER A 21 10.00 -6.11 12.36
C SER A 21 8.55 -5.69 12.09
N THR A 22 8.16 -4.47 12.51
CA THR A 22 6.84 -3.91 12.20
C THR A 22 6.62 -3.79 10.70
N VAL A 23 7.64 -3.32 9.96
CA VAL A 23 7.57 -3.22 8.50
C VAL A 23 7.46 -4.60 7.85
N LYS A 24 8.23 -5.59 8.33
CA LYS A 24 8.16 -6.99 7.85
C LYS A 24 6.77 -7.58 8.06
N SER A 25 6.18 -7.41 9.25
CA SER A 25 4.84 -7.89 9.55
C SER A 25 3.78 -7.23 8.67
N ALA A 26 3.81 -5.90 8.53
CA ALA A 26 2.87 -5.18 7.66
C ALA A 26 2.98 -5.62 6.20
N ILE A 27 4.19 -5.82 5.69
CA ILE A 27 4.42 -6.36 4.33
C ILE A 27 3.87 -7.79 4.21
N ALA A 28 4.05 -8.63 5.24
CA ALA A 28 3.53 -9.99 5.23
C ALA A 28 2.00 -10.02 5.25
N GLU A 29 1.34 -9.13 5.99
CA GLU A 29 -0.11 -8.97 5.98
C GLU A 29 -0.61 -8.51 4.60
N LEU A 30 0.00 -7.46 4.03
CA LEU A 30 -0.33 -6.98 2.69
C LEU A 30 -0.12 -8.06 1.62
N ALA A 31 0.91 -8.89 1.76
CA ALA A 31 1.16 -10.01 0.86
C ALA A 31 0.13 -11.14 1.02
N LYS A 32 -0.23 -11.47 2.27
CA LYS A 32 -1.25 -12.47 2.59
C LYS A 32 -2.61 -12.06 2.07
N GLU A 33 -2.94 -10.78 2.18
CA GLU A 33 -4.14 -10.20 1.62
C GLU A 33 -4.06 -10.02 0.10
N GLY A 34 -2.90 -10.19 -0.54
CA GLY A 34 -2.75 -10.07 -1.99
C GLY A 34 -2.73 -8.64 -2.52
N TRP A 35 -2.44 -7.66 -1.66
CA TRP A 35 -2.20 -6.25 -2.05
C TRP A 35 -0.84 -6.05 -2.72
N LEU A 36 0.15 -6.85 -2.36
CA LEU A 36 1.48 -6.80 -2.95
C LEU A 36 2.09 -8.19 -3.03
N THR A 37 3.06 -8.36 -3.92
CA THR A 37 3.96 -9.51 -3.90
C THR A 37 5.35 -9.07 -3.49
N LYS A 38 6.03 -9.90 -2.70
CA LYS A 38 7.43 -9.72 -2.34
C LYS A 38 8.26 -10.80 -3.01
N GLU A 39 9.35 -10.41 -3.67
CA GLU A 39 10.35 -11.32 -4.24
C GLU A 39 11.72 -10.93 -3.69
N GLU A 40 12.51 -11.90 -3.24
CA GLU A 40 13.86 -11.62 -2.72
C GLU A 40 14.81 -11.31 -3.87
N ARG A 41 15.51 -10.17 -3.82
CA ARG A 41 16.52 -9.81 -4.81
C ARG A 41 17.91 -10.22 -4.34
N LYS A 42 18.40 -11.32 -4.90
CA LYS A 42 19.79 -11.77 -4.75
C LYS A 42 20.60 -11.29 -5.94
N VAL A 43 21.69 -10.55 -5.69
CA VAL A 43 22.69 -10.21 -6.71
C VAL A 43 24.03 -10.73 -6.22
N GLY A 44 24.66 -11.62 -6.99
CA GLY A 44 25.96 -12.18 -6.65
C GLY A 44 26.01 -12.93 -5.31
N GLY A 45 24.95 -13.68 -4.97
CA GLY A 45 24.89 -14.48 -3.73
C GLY A 45 24.65 -13.69 -2.45
N ARG A 46 24.51 -12.36 -2.52
CA ARG A 46 24.14 -11.50 -1.38
C ARG A 46 22.71 -10.98 -1.55
N ASN A 47 21.96 -10.97 -0.45
CA ASN A 47 20.64 -10.33 -0.39
C ASN A 47 20.85 -8.82 -0.45
N VAL A 48 20.41 -8.17 -1.54
CA VAL A 48 20.61 -6.72 -1.74
C VAL A 48 19.36 -5.93 -1.37
N SER A 49 18.17 -6.42 -1.74
CA SER A 49 16.88 -5.84 -1.37
C SER A 49 15.74 -6.84 -1.63
N ASN A 50 14.50 -6.39 -1.46
CA ASN A 50 13.32 -7.11 -1.95
C ASN A 50 12.73 -6.32 -3.12
N ILE A 51 12.12 -7.04 -4.06
CA ILE A 51 11.28 -6.47 -5.10
C ILE A 51 9.84 -6.56 -4.61
N TYR A 52 9.16 -5.42 -4.60
CA TYR A 52 7.75 -5.29 -4.28
C TYR A 52 6.98 -4.97 -5.55
N ARG A 53 5.91 -5.71 -5.82
CA ARG A 53 4.99 -5.43 -6.93
C ARG A 53 3.61 -5.20 -6.34
N LEU A 54 3.05 -4.03 -6.58
CA LEU A 54 1.71 -3.71 -6.10
C LEU A 54 0.68 -4.36 -7.01
N ASN A 55 -0.36 -4.95 -6.40
CA ASN A 55 -1.52 -5.43 -7.13
C ASN A 55 -2.42 -4.23 -7.46
N VAL A 56 -2.14 -3.60 -8.62
CA VAL A 56 -2.84 -2.39 -9.07
C VAL A 56 -4.32 -2.67 -9.31
N GLU A 57 -4.68 -3.85 -9.86
CA GLU A 57 -6.07 -4.22 -10.13
C GLU A 57 -6.89 -4.31 -8.84
N LYS A 58 -6.34 -4.97 -7.81
CA LYS A 58 -6.99 -5.04 -6.49
C LYS A 58 -7.10 -3.66 -5.84
N LEU A 59 -6.07 -2.83 -5.97
CA LEU A 59 -6.07 -1.48 -5.43
C LEU A 59 -7.12 -0.60 -6.10
N GLU A 60 -7.26 -0.65 -7.42
CA GLU A 60 -8.29 0.08 -8.15
C GLU A 60 -9.70 -0.40 -7.79
N ALA A 61 -9.91 -1.72 -7.70
CA ALA A 61 -11.20 -2.28 -7.29
C ALA A 61 -11.59 -1.85 -5.87
N ALA A 62 -10.65 -1.91 -4.92
CA ALA A 62 -10.88 -1.47 -3.55
C ALA A 62 -11.06 0.05 -3.45
N ALA A 63 -10.32 0.85 -4.22
CA ALA A 63 -10.50 2.30 -4.28
C ALA A 63 -11.85 2.68 -4.90
N ALA A 64 -12.32 1.95 -5.91
CA ALA A 64 -13.64 2.13 -6.50
C ALA A 64 -14.74 1.77 -5.50
N ALA A 65 -14.61 0.65 -4.79
CA ALA A 65 -15.55 0.25 -3.73
C ALA A 65 -15.57 1.27 -2.57
N ALA A 66 -14.40 1.76 -2.15
CA ALA A 66 -14.28 2.81 -1.14
C ALA A 66 -14.87 4.15 -1.61
N ARG A 67 -14.74 4.50 -2.89
CA ARG A 67 -15.37 5.69 -3.46
C ARG A 67 -16.89 5.57 -3.51
N GLU A 68 -17.42 4.39 -3.84
CA GLU A 68 -18.86 4.14 -3.86
C GLU A 68 -19.44 4.20 -2.43
N SER A 69 -18.73 3.64 -1.45
CA SER A 69 -19.13 3.72 -0.04
C SER A 69 -18.97 5.13 0.56
N TYR A 70 -18.00 5.90 0.08
CA TYR A 70 -17.78 7.30 0.45
C TYR A 70 -18.57 8.28 -0.42
N LYS A 71 -19.64 7.86 -1.13
CA LYS A 71 -20.60 8.83 -1.69
C LYS A 71 -21.02 9.77 -0.55
N PRO A 72 -20.57 11.03 -0.54
CA PRO A 72 -21.01 11.94 0.50
C PRO A 72 -22.52 12.04 0.29
N LYS A 73 -23.30 11.75 1.34
CA LYS A 73 -24.66 12.29 1.44
C LYS A 73 -24.47 13.80 1.38
N ARG A 74 -24.44 14.36 0.15
CA ARG A 74 -24.61 15.78 -0.10
C ARG A 74 -25.98 16.10 0.49
N LYS A 75 -26.00 16.47 1.77
CA LYS A 75 -27.08 17.26 2.32
C LYS A 75 -26.95 18.60 1.63
N ILE A 76 -27.50 18.70 0.43
CA ILE A 76 -27.85 19.98 -0.16
C ILE A 76 -28.96 20.50 0.75
N SER A 77 -28.58 21.23 1.80
CA SER A 77 -29.53 22.08 2.50
C SER A 77 -30.00 23.10 1.46
N PRO A 78 -31.30 23.22 1.15
CA PRO A 78 -31.75 24.26 0.24
C PRO A 78 -31.36 25.60 0.88
N ALA A 79 -30.55 26.38 0.15
CA ALA A 79 -30.22 27.73 0.55
C ALA A 79 -31.53 28.53 0.63
N LYS A 80 -31.91 28.89 1.86
CA LYS A 80 -33.05 29.76 2.12
C LYS A 80 -32.58 31.17 1.79
N ASN A 81 -33.01 31.69 0.64
CA ASN A 81 -32.90 33.11 0.33
C ASN A 81 -33.93 33.85 1.18
N ASP A 82 -33.47 34.75 2.05
CA ASP A 82 -34.23 35.83 2.67
C ASP A 82 -33.58 37.15 2.23
#